data_AF-A0A7K4C2K9-F1
#
_entry.id   AF-A0A7K4C2K9-F1
#
_cell.length_a   1.000
_cell.length_b   1.000
_cell.length_c   1.000
_cell.angle_alpha   90.00
_cell.angle_beta   90.00
_cell.angle_gamma   90.00
#
_symmetry.space_group_name_H-M   'P 1'
#
loop_
_entity.id
_entity.type
_entity.pdbx_description
1 polymer ?
#
loop_
_entity_poly.entity_id
_entity_poly.type
_entity_poly.pdbx_seq_one_letter_code
_entity_poly.pdbx_strand_id
1 'polypeptide(L)'
;MARYFGYSPKGTVKSAVESFESTTQVRSAGGTLLGTVYVDISDEEWAVAIAYGRAQHPKLRGPEPAYEVRYAHLPGEVGETTRLDTREEAPCAIQVDPFPSADEFVVWALGEEKGRIQGAAV
;
A
#
# COMPACT_ATOMS: atom_id res chain seq x y z
N MET A 1 -5.28 11.48 0.17
CA MET A 1 -6.11 11.36 1.39
C MET A 1 -6.57 9.92 1.45
N ALA A 2 -6.00 9.19 2.40
CA ALA A 2 -6.21 7.77 2.53
C ALA A 2 -7.65 7.40 2.89
N ARG A 3 -8.05 6.19 2.49
CA ARG A 3 -9.37 5.62 2.83
C ARG A 3 -9.19 4.38 3.69
N TYR A 4 -9.96 4.30 4.76
CA TYR A 4 -9.96 3.18 5.70
C TYR A 4 -11.34 2.54 5.72
N PHE A 5 -11.40 1.23 5.52
CA PHE A 5 -12.62 0.41 5.52
C PHE A 5 -12.51 -0.68 6.58
N GLY A 6 -13.60 -0.93 7.33
CA GLY A 6 -13.63 -1.91 8.42
C GLY A 6 -12.72 -1.61 9.61
N TYR A 7 -12.09 -0.42 9.64
CA TYR A 7 -10.92 -0.16 10.46
C TYR A 7 -10.88 1.28 10.98
N SER A 8 -10.48 1.45 12.24
CA SER A 8 -10.23 2.75 12.86
C SER A 8 -8.75 2.87 13.25
N PRO A 9 -7.90 3.52 12.43
CA PRO A 9 -6.47 3.56 12.67
C PRO A 9 -6.10 4.34 13.93
N LYS A 10 -5.13 3.80 14.67
CA LYS A 10 -4.44 4.55 15.74
C LYS A 10 -3.64 5.71 15.15
N GLY A 11 -3.26 6.65 16.02
CA GLY A 11 -2.48 7.85 15.63
C GLY A 11 -1.20 7.50 14.87
N THR A 12 -0.48 6.45 15.28
CA THR A 12 0.74 5.99 14.61
C THR A 12 0.49 5.59 13.15
N VAL A 13 -0.61 4.88 12.88
CA VAL A 13 -0.95 4.44 11.52
C VAL A 13 -1.36 5.63 10.65
N LYS A 14 -2.14 6.57 11.19
CA LYS A 14 -2.47 7.81 10.49
C LYS A 14 -1.20 8.58 10.10
N SER A 15 -0.28 8.78 11.04
CA SER A 15 0.99 9.45 10.78
C SER A 15 1.86 8.71 9.77
N ALA A 16 1.90 7.37 9.81
CA ALA A 16 2.65 6.57 8.85
C ALA A 16 2.07 6.71 7.42
N VAL A 17 0.75 6.66 7.30
CA VAL A 17 0.05 6.84 6.02
C VAL A 17 0.24 8.26 5.47
N GLU A 18 0.06 9.29 6.30
CA GLU A 18 0.29 10.69 5.88
C GLU A 18 1.75 10.94 5.47
N SER A 19 2.71 10.37 6.22
CA SER A 19 4.12 10.41 5.88
C SER A 19 4.39 9.70 4.55
N PHE A 20 3.76 8.56 4.30
CA PHE A 20 3.90 7.85 3.02
C PHE A 20 3.32 8.66 1.86
N GLU A 21 2.07 9.13 1.95
CA GLU A 21 1.43 9.91 0.87
C GLU A 21 2.17 11.22 0.57
N SER A 22 2.86 11.81 1.56
CA SER A 22 3.61 13.07 1.38
C SER A 22 5.05 12.87 0.89
N THR A 23 5.72 11.80 1.30
CA THR A 23 7.16 11.59 1.02
C THR A 23 7.43 10.61 -0.11
N THR A 24 6.51 9.69 -0.38
CA THR A 24 6.71 8.65 -1.38
C THR A 24 6.33 9.13 -2.77
N GLN A 25 7.32 9.23 -3.64
CA GLN A 25 7.18 9.67 -5.02
C GLN A 25 7.90 8.69 -5.94
N VAL A 26 7.21 8.24 -6.99
CA VAL A 26 7.79 7.33 -7.98
C VAL A 26 8.02 8.09 -9.27
N ARG A 27 9.25 8.04 -9.79
CA ARG A 27 9.57 8.64 -11.09
C ARG A 27 9.06 7.73 -12.21
N SER A 28 8.34 8.31 -13.16
CA SER A 28 7.88 7.63 -14.37
C SER A 28 8.22 8.47 -15.61
N ALA A 29 8.17 7.87 -16.80
CA ALA A 29 8.39 8.56 -18.06
C ALA A 29 7.43 9.77 -18.26
N GLY A 30 6.27 9.73 -17.62
CA GLY A 30 5.27 10.81 -17.65
C GLY A 30 5.35 11.83 -16.51
N GLY A 31 6.42 11.81 -15.71
CA GLY A 31 6.60 12.66 -14.53
C GLY A 31 6.47 11.89 -13.21
N THR A 32 6.24 12.61 -12.12
CA THR A 32 6.14 12.03 -10.77
C THR A 32 4.75 11.48 -10.50
N LEU A 33 4.70 10.24 -10.01
CA LEU A 33 3.50 9.61 -9.48
C LEU A 33 3.47 9.73 -7.96
N LEU A 34 2.28 10.02 -7.42
CA LEU A 34 2.02 10.09 -5.98
C LEU A 34 1.20 8.87 -5.56
N GLY A 35 1.59 8.26 -4.45
CA GLY A 35 0.85 7.14 -3.86
C GLY A 35 -0.33 7.63 -3.04
N THR A 36 -1.52 7.06 -3.27
CA THR A 36 -2.69 7.19 -2.38
C THR A 36 -2.92 5.86 -1.69
N VAL A 37 -3.06 5.86 -0.36
CA VAL A 37 -3.18 4.64 0.43
C VAL A 37 -4.65 4.29 0.69
N TYR A 38 -4.99 3.02 0.52
CA TYR A 38 -6.27 2.43 0.84
C TYR A 38 -6.02 1.28 1.80
N VAL A 39 -6.78 1.23 2.89
CA VAL A 39 -6.67 0.19 3.91
C VAL A 39 -8.04 -0.42 4.08
N ASP A 40 -8.12 -1.74 3.94
CA ASP A 40 -9.34 -2.52 4.11
C ASP A 40 -9.03 -3.68 5.05
N ILE A 41 -9.60 -3.65 6.25
CA ILE A 41 -9.35 -4.65 7.28
C ILE A 41 -10.68 -5.34 7.59
N SER A 42 -10.68 -6.65 7.44
CA SER A 42 -11.77 -7.54 7.82
C SER A 42 -11.24 -8.72 8.63
N ASP A 43 -12.14 -9.52 9.20
CA ASP A 43 -11.76 -10.77 9.88
C ASP A 43 -11.23 -11.83 8.89
N GLU A 44 -11.58 -11.71 7.60
CA GLU A 44 -11.20 -12.67 6.56
C GLU A 44 -9.88 -12.29 5.87
N GLU A 45 -9.62 -10.98 5.68
CA GLU A 45 -8.42 -10.48 5.03
C GLU A 45 -8.07 -9.07 5.51
N TRP A 46 -6.78 -8.82 5.72
CA TRP A 46 -6.20 -7.50 5.89
C TRP A 46 -5.51 -7.08 4.61
N ALA A 47 -5.91 -5.93 4.05
CA ALA A 47 -5.40 -5.43 2.80
C ALA A 47 -4.94 -3.97 2.90
N VAL A 48 -3.77 -3.69 2.32
CA VAL A 48 -3.27 -2.33 2.07
C VAL A 48 -2.97 -2.19 0.59
N ALA A 49 -3.68 -1.29 -0.07
CA ALA A 49 -3.45 -0.95 -1.47
C ALA A 49 -2.88 0.47 -1.62
N ILE A 50 -1.97 0.65 -2.56
CA ILE A 50 -1.31 1.90 -2.86
C ILE A 50 -1.48 2.16 -4.35
N ALA A 51 -2.32 3.12 -4.67
CA ALA A 51 -2.57 3.53 -6.05
C ALA A 51 -1.65 4.68 -6.42
N TYR A 52 -0.80 4.48 -7.42
CA TYR A 52 0.13 5.50 -7.92
C TYR A 52 -0.50 6.24 -9.10
N GLY A 53 -1.01 7.44 -8.82
CA GLY A 53 -1.61 8.32 -9.82
C GLY A 53 -0.69 9.49 -10.18
N ARG A 54 -0.96 10.13 -11.32
CA ARG A 54 -0.36 11.44 -11.63
C ARG A 54 -0.88 12.47 -10.63
N ALA A 55 -0.06 13.46 -10.30
CA ALA A 55 -0.24 14.43 -9.19
C ALA A 55 -1.58 15.22 -9.12
N GLN A 56 -2.51 15.05 -10.05
CA GLN A 56 -3.87 15.54 -9.90
C GLN A 56 -4.77 14.42 -9.36
N HIS A 57 -5.37 14.67 -8.20
CA HIS A 57 -6.40 13.81 -7.63
C HIS A 57 -7.40 13.39 -8.71
N PRO A 58 -7.74 12.10 -8.84
CA PRO A 58 -8.68 11.66 -9.83
C PRO A 58 -10.03 12.36 -9.58
N LYS A 59 -10.45 13.18 -10.54
CA LYS A 59 -11.84 13.66 -10.63
C LYS A 59 -12.73 12.45 -10.96
N LEU A 60 -14.06 12.60 -10.95
CA LEU A 60 -15.01 11.58 -11.42
C LEU A 60 -14.72 11.02 -12.84
N ARG A 61 -13.86 11.70 -13.62
CA ARG A 61 -13.27 11.25 -14.89
C ARG A 61 -11.76 11.49 -14.96
N GLY A 62 -11.09 11.44 -13.81
CA GLY A 62 -9.64 11.57 -13.73
C GLY A 62 -8.95 10.36 -14.36
N PRO A 63 -7.67 10.49 -14.74
CA PRO A 63 -6.91 9.33 -15.19
C PRO A 63 -6.92 8.27 -14.09
N GLU A 64 -7.17 7.01 -14.49
CA GLU A 64 -6.94 5.85 -13.63
C GLU A 64 -5.52 5.88 -13.07
N PRO A 65 -5.28 5.33 -11.87
CA PRO A 65 -3.94 5.20 -11.35
C PRO A 65 -3.07 4.48 -12.39
N ALA A 66 -1.83 4.94 -12.54
CA ALA A 66 -0.89 4.36 -13.50
C ALA A 66 -0.58 2.90 -13.16
N TYR A 67 -0.54 2.59 -11.87
CA TYR A 67 -0.54 1.23 -11.35
C TYR A 67 -0.96 1.22 -9.87
N GLU A 68 -1.35 0.06 -9.40
CA GLU A 68 -1.63 -0.25 -7.99
C GLU A 68 -0.71 -1.35 -7.48
N VAL A 69 -0.32 -1.25 -6.21
CA VAL A 69 0.29 -2.32 -5.43
C VAL A 69 -0.63 -2.65 -4.26
N ARG A 70 -0.95 -3.93 -4.05
CA ARG A 70 -1.77 -4.42 -2.94
C ARG A 70 -1.01 -5.45 -2.13
N TYR A 71 -0.98 -5.27 -0.81
CA TYR A 71 -0.54 -6.25 0.17
C TYR A 71 -1.77 -6.86 0.83
N ALA A 72 -1.86 -8.18 0.86
CA ALA A 72 -2.98 -8.93 1.44
C ALA A 72 -2.46 -10.00 2.41
N HIS A 73 -3.04 -10.06 3.60
CA HIS A 73 -2.65 -10.99 4.66
C HIS A 73 -3.89 -11.59 5.33
N LEU A 74 -3.87 -12.90 5.55
CA LEU A 74 -4.90 -13.62 6.29
C LEU A 74 -4.59 -13.57 7.79
N PRO A 75 -5.44 -12.93 8.62
CA PRO A 75 -5.17 -12.82 10.05
C PRO A 75 -5.19 -14.17 10.76
N GLY A 76 -4.21 -14.42 11.62
CA GLY A 76 -4.13 -15.63 12.45
C GLY A 76 -3.50 -16.85 11.77
N GLU A 77 -3.26 -16.80 10.46
CA GLU A 77 -2.46 -17.79 9.74
C GLU A 77 -0.97 -17.40 9.80
N VAL A 78 -0.11 -18.40 9.94
CA VAL A 78 1.34 -18.20 9.83
C VAL A 78 1.72 -18.21 8.35
N GLY A 79 2.49 -17.21 7.92
CA GLY A 79 3.55 -17.48 6.95
C GLY A 79 3.51 -16.70 5.65
N GLU A 80 2.46 -15.94 5.31
CA GLU A 80 2.47 -15.26 4.01
C GLU A 80 1.69 -13.94 3.97
N THR A 81 2.31 -12.95 3.34
CA THR A 81 1.61 -11.80 2.77
C THR A 81 1.74 -11.87 1.25
N THR A 82 0.62 -11.76 0.55
CA THR A 82 0.63 -11.65 -0.92
C THR A 82 0.78 -10.19 -1.31
N ARG A 83 1.76 -9.90 -2.17
CA ARG A 83 1.92 -8.61 -2.86
C ARG A 83 1.50 -8.75 -4.31
N LEU A 84 0.50 -8.00 -4.75
CA LEU A 84 0.13 -7.87 -6.16
C LEU A 84 0.59 -6.49 -6.65
N ASP A 85 1.39 -6.44 -7.70
CA ASP A 85 1.69 -5.23 -8.45
C ASP A 85 1.06 -5.36 -9.83
N THR A 86 0.16 -4.45 -10.18
CA THR A 86 -0.56 -4.50 -11.47
C THR A 86 0.34 -4.36 -12.70
N ARG A 87 1.62 -4.01 -12.52
CA ARG A 87 2.63 -4.00 -13.60
C ARG A 87 3.31 -5.35 -13.79
N GLU A 88 3.22 -6.23 -12.79
CA GLU A 88 3.83 -7.55 -12.79
C GLU A 88 2.79 -8.60 -13.22
N GLU A 89 3.23 -9.66 -13.91
CA GLU A 89 2.32 -10.68 -14.44
C GLU A 89 1.74 -11.59 -13.34
N ALA A 90 2.38 -11.67 -12.18
CA ALA A 90 1.97 -12.57 -11.10
C ALA A 90 2.13 -11.92 -9.71
N PRO A 91 1.23 -12.27 -8.75
CA PRO A 91 1.43 -11.94 -7.35
C PRO A 91 2.73 -12.55 -6.79
N CYS A 92 3.34 -11.85 -5.85
CA CYS A 92 4.54 -12.25 -5.14
C CYS A 92 4.20 -12.59 -3.68
N ALA A 93 4.51 -13.81 -3.26
CA ALA A 93 4.42 -14.23 -1.87
C ALA A 93 5.62 -13.70 -1.06
N ILE A 94 5.34 -13.08 0.08
CA ILE A 94 6.34 -12.59 1.03
C ILE A 94 6.16 -13.34 2.33
N GLN A 95 7.19 -14.09 2.72
CA GLN A 95 7.23 -14.79 4.01
C GLN A 95 7.36 -13.77 5.14
N VAL A 96 6.43 -13.82 6.09
CA VAL A 96 6.34 -12.89 7.22
C VAL A 96 6.02 -13.64 8.51
N ASP A 97 6.53 -13.12 9.62
CA ASP A 97 6.04 -13.51 10.94
C ASP A 97 4.58 -13.05 11.13
N PRO A 98 3.80 -13.70 12.01
CA PRO A 98 2.44 -13.26 12.31
C PRO A 98 2.40 -11.83 12.84
N PHE A 99 1.53 -11.00 12.26
CA PHE A 99 1.32 -9.65 12.75
C PHE A 99 0.45 -9.66 14.02
N PRO A 100 0.85 -8.99 15.10
CA PRO A 100 0.06 -8.95 16.33
C PRO A 100 -1.15 -8.02 16.24
N SER A 101 -1.24 -7.18 15.20
CA SER A 101 -2.42 -6.36 14.92
C SER A 101 -2.45 -5.84 13.48
N ALA A 102 -3.63 -5.45 13.02
CA ALA A 102 -3.82 -4.77 11.74
C ALA A 102 -2.98 -3.48 11.64
N ASP A 103 -2.78 -2.76 12.76
CA ASP A 103 -1.94 -1.56 12.77
C ASP A 103 -0.49 -1.88 12.36
N GLU A 104 0.07 -2.96 12.89
CA GLU A 104 1.44 -3.37 12.60
C GLU A 104 1.58 -3.86 11.16
N PHE A 105 0.58 -4.60 10.67
CA PHE A 105 0.51 -4.98 9.26
C PHE A 105 0.52 -3.76 8.33
N VAL A 106 -0.29 -2.73 8.63
CA VAL A 106 -0.35 -1.51 7.81
C VAL A 106 0.99 -0.79 7.79
N VAL A 107 1.63 -0.60 8.95
CA VAL A 107 2.94 0.05 9.05
C VAL A 107 4.00 -0.75 8.29
N TRP A 108 4.00 -2.07 8.44
CA TRP A 108 4.90 -2.96 7.73
C TRP A 108 4.72 -2.86 6.21
N ALA A 109 3.49 -2.93 5.70
CA ALA A 109 3.21 -2.88 4.26
C ALA A 109 3.70 -1.57 3.61
N LEU A 110 3.51 -0.43 4.29
CA LEU A 110 4.03 0.86 3.84
C LEU A 110 5.56 0.92 3.88
N GLY A 111 6.17 0.34 4.92
CA GLY A 111 7.63 0.23 5.03
C GLY A 111 8.23 -0.61 3.92
N GLU A 112 7.62 -1.75 3.63
CA GLU A 112 8.06 -2.68 2.58
C GLU A 112 7.93 -2.09 1.18
N GLU A 113 6.82 -1.41 0.89
CA GLU A 113 6.66 -0.75 -0.40
C GLU A 113 7.63 0.43 -0.55
N LYS A 114 7.82 1.22 0.52
CA LYS A 114 8.82 2.30 0.52
C LYS A 114 10.23 1.77 0.28
N GLY A 115 10.60 0.66 0.92
CA GLY A 115 11.88 -0.01 0.72
C GLY A 115 12.09 -0.45 -0.73
N ARG A 116 11.06 -1.05 -1.35
CA ARG A 116 11.11 -1.44 -2.77
C ARG A 116 11.29 -0.26 -3.71
N ILE A 117 10.56 0.84 -3.49
CA ILE A 117 10.69 2.04 -4.32
C ILE A 117 12.09 2.64 -4.22
N GLN A 118 12.66 2.70 -3.01
CA GLN A 118 14.00 3.25 -2.80
C GLN A 118 15.10 2.32 -3.31
N GLY A 119 14.91 1.00 -3.20
CA GLY A 119 15.83 -0.01 -3.71
C GLY A 119 15.79 -0.21 -5.23
N ALA A 120 14.71 0.17 -5.89
CA ALA A 120 14.56 0.12 -7.35
C ALA A 120 15.27 1.26 -8.10
N ALA A 121 15.98 2.14 -7.38
CA ALA A 121 16.83 3.17 -7.97
C ALA A 121 18.21 2.58 -8.33
N VAL A 122 18.30 1.85 -9.44
CA VAL A 122 19.57 1.51 -10.11
C VAL A 122 19.48 1.90 -11.57
#